data_AF-A0A969XTV4-F1
#
_entry.id   AF-A0A969XTV4-F1
#
_cell.length_a   1.000
_cell.length_b   1.000
_cell.length_c   1.000
_cell.angle_alpha   90.00
_cell.angle_beta   90.00
_cell.angle_gamma   90.00
#
_symmetry.space_group_name_H-M   'P 1'
#
loop_
_entity.id
_entity.type
_entity.pdbx_description
1 polymer ?
#
loop_
_entity_poly.entity_id
_entity_poly.type
_entity_poly.pdbx_seq_one_letter_code
_entity_poly.pdbx_strand_id
1 'polypeptide(L)'
;QNHGFAVDAASLLAVGGIVTHVNLNDQTIEGYTHADLPVFSVQYHPEASPGPHDATYLFDCFVDMMTTGKAPTAEQMHQAQAKLAGRL
;
A
#
# COMPACT_ATOMS: atom_id res chain seq x y z
N GLN A 1 -2.22 -3.68 12.54
CA GLN A 1 -3.58 -3.22 12.18
C GLN A 1 -4.31 -2.85 13.46
N ASN A 2 -5.11 -1.78 13.44
CA ASN A 2 -5.94 -1.37 14.56
C ASN A 2 -7.11 -0.48 14.06
N HIS A 3 -7.93 -1.03 13.17
CA HIS A 3 -9.08 -0.33 12.56
C HIS A 3 -10.34 -1.20 12.63
N GLY A 4 -11.51 -0.56 12.70
CA GLY A 4 -12.83 -1.23 12.76
C GLY A 4 -13.72 -1.00 11.53
N PHE A 5 -13.21 -0.28 10.54
CA PHE A 5 -13.86 -0.03 9.25
C PHE A 5 -12.92 -0.46 8.13
N ALA A 6 -13.46 -0.85 6.98
CA ALA A 6 -12.69 -1.22 5.80
C ALA A 6 -13.27 -0.56 4.55
N VAL A 7 -12.42 -0.37 3.54
CA VAL A 7 -12.83 0.17 2.24
C VAL A 7 -13.59 -0.90 1.46
N ASP A 8 -14.75 -0.54 0.90
CA ASP A 8 -15.50 -1.40 -0.01
C ASP A 8 -14.85 -1.40 -1.42
N ALA A 9 -14.64 -2.58 -1.98
CA ALA A 9 -13.93 -2.77 -3.24
C ALA A 9 -14.65 -2.17 -4.45
N ALA A 10 -15.97 -2.31 -4.52
CA ALA A 10 -16.74 -1.77 -5.63
C ALA A 10 -16.71 -0.24 -5.64
N SER A 11 -16.82 0.38 -4.46
CA SER A 11 -16.73 1.83 -4.31
C SER A 11 -15.37 2.39 -4.69
N LEU A 12 -14.27 1.70 -4.34
CA LEU A 12 -12.92 2.09 -4.69
C LEU A 12 -12.68 2.03 -6.22
N LEU A 13 -13.10 0.94 -6.86
CA LEU A 13 -12.97 0.76 -8.30
C LEU A 13 -13.78 1.80 -9.08
N ALA A 14 -14.97 2.16 -8.59
CA ALA A 14 -15.83 3.17 -9.22
C ALA A 14 -15.19 4.56 -9.30
N VAL A 15 -14.21 4.86 -8.44
CA VAL A 15 -13.46 6.12 -8.43
C VAL A 15 -12.05 6.00 -9.01
N GLY A 16 -11.74 4.90 -9.72
CA GLY A 16 -10.45 4.70 -10.39
C GLY A 16 -9.32 4.22 -9.48
N GLY A 17 -9.63 3.82 -8.23
CA GLY A 17 -8.66 3.21 -7.34
C GLY A 17 -8.31 1.78 -7.77
N ILE A 18 -7.02 1.44 -7.68
CA ILE A 18 -6.49 0.12 -8.02
C ILE A 18 -6.04 -0.55 -6.72
N VAL A 19 -6.62 -1.70 -6.39
CA VAL A 19 -6.27 -2.48 -5.19
C VAL A 19 -4.82 -2.95 -5.29
N THR A 20 -4.05 -2.75 -4.21
CA THR A 20 -2.65 -3.18 -4.12
C THR A 20 -2.41 -4.25 -3.06
N HIS A 21 -3.18 -4.23 -1.97
CA HIS A 21 -3.06 -5.18 -0.87
C HIS A 21 -4.43 -5.70 -0.47
N VAL A 22 -4.49 -6.99 -0.18
CA VAL A 22 -5.69 -7.68 0.30
C VAL A 22 -5.30 -8.48 1.53
N ASN A 23 -6.14 -8.43 2.55
CA ASN A 23 -5.95 -9.19 3.77
C ASN A 23 -6.11 -10.69 3.48
N LEU A 24 -5.11 -11.49 3.86
CA LEU A 24 -5.13 -12.93 3.58
C LEU A 24 -6.20 -13.69 4.38
N ASN A 25 -6.61 -13.18 5.54
CA ASN A 25 -7.55 -13.87 6.41
C ASN A 25 -9.00 -13.68 5.98
N ASP A 26 -9.38 -12.48 5.54
CA ASP A 26 -10.79 -12.11 5.33
C ASP A 26 -11.07 -11.39 3.99
N GLN A 27 -10.05 -11.23 3.14
CA GLN A 27 -10.16 -10.61 1.82
C GLN A 27 -10.57 -9.12 1.83
N THR A 28 -10.48 -8.43 2.96
CA THR A 28 -10.65 -6.97 3.00
C THR A 28 -9.52 -6.24 2.31
N ILE A 29 -9.80 -5.04 1.80
CA ILE A 29 -8.78 -4.20 1.15
C ILE A 29 -7.84 -3.62 2.20
N GLU A 30 -6.54 -3.77 1.96
CA GLU A 30 -5.47 -3.29 2.84
C GLU A 30 -4.63 -2.20 2.19
N GLY A 31 -4.90 -1.84 0.94
CA GLY A 31 -4.21 -0.77 0.25
C GLY A 31 -4.65 -0.56 -1.19
N TYR A 32 -4.40 0.64 -1.70
CA TYR A 32 -4.71 1.02 -3.07
C TYR A 32 -3.70 2.03 -3.63
N THR A 33 -3.70 2.18 -4.95
CA THR A 33 -2.97 3.21 -5.71
C THR A 33 -3.88 3.80 -6.79
N HIS A 34 -3.48 4.91 -7.41
CA HIS A 34 -4.21 5.55 -8.51
C HIS A 34 -3.34 5.64 -9.77
N ALA A 35 -3.92 5.41 -10.95
CA ALA A 35 -3.18 5.44 -12.21
C ALA A 35 -2.74 6.86 -12.60
N ASP A 36 -3.65 7.83 -12.44
CA ASP A 36 -3.45 9.20 -12.94
C ASP A 36 -3.03 10.23 -11.87
N LEU A 37 -3.11 9.88 -10.59
CA LEU A 37 -2.86 10.79 -9.48
C LEU A 37 -1.72 10.26 -8.60
N PRO A 38 -0.86 11.12 -8.02
CA PRO A 38 0.18 10.72 -7.08
C PRO A 38 -0.43 10.39 -5.71
N VAL A 39 -1.27 9.35 -5.66
CA VAL A 39 -1.99 8.91 -4.46
C VAL A 39 -1.88 7.40 -4.33
N PHE A 40 -1.44 6.96 -3.16
CA PHE A 40 -1.61 5.59 -2.68
C PHE A 40 -1.88 5.61 -1.18
N SER A 41 -2.41 4.52 -0.64
CA SER A 41 -2.66 4.36 0.78
C SER A 41 -2.60 2.90 1.19
N VAL A 42 -2.38 2.66 2.48
CA VAL A 42 -2.49 1.35 3.13
C VAL A 42 -3.33 1.46 4.39
N GLN A 43 -4.00 0.37 4.75
CA GLN A 43 -4.91 0.30 5.88
C GLN A 43 -4.18 -0.09 7.19
N TYR A 44 -3.06 -0.78 7.08
CA TYR A 44 -2.17 -1.10 8.19
C TYR A 44 -1.18 0.03 8.50
N HIS A 45 -0.39 -0.14 9.56
CA HIS A 45 0.54 0.84 10.10
C HIS A 45 1.98 0.53 9.62
N PRO A 46 2.48 1.18 8.55
CA PRO A 46 3.83 0.93 8.05
C PRO A 46 4.95 1.40 8.99
N GLU A 47 4.66 2.35 9.87
CA GLU A 47 5.53 2.83 10.94
C GLU A 47 5.72 1.80 12.07
N ALA A 48 4.80 0.84 12.17
CA ALA A 48 4.72 -0.14 13.25
C ALA A 48 4.71 0.53 14.66
N SER A 49 5.44 -0.04 15.62
CA SER A 49 5.57 0.45 17.01
C SER A 49 4.29 0.37 17.86
N PRO A 50 3.87 -0.84 18.27
CA PRO A 50 4.55 -2.14 18.09
C PRO A 50 4.24 -2.82 16.75
N GLY A 51 5.08 -3.76 16.32
CA GLY A 51 4.84 -4.59 15.12
C GLY A 51 6.10 -4.84 14.27
N PRO A 52 6.00 -5.65 13.20
CA PRO A 52 7.11 -5.89 12.27
C PRO A 52 7.38 -4.68 11.38
N HIS A 53 8.62 -4.53 10.91
CA HIS A 53 9.06 -3.45 10.03
C HIS A 53 8.98 -3.79 8.53
N ASP A 54 8.30 -4.88 8.17
CA ASP A 54 8.21 -5.41 6.79
C ASP A 54 7.44 -4.48 5.83
N ALA A 55 6.81 -3.44 6.36
CA ALA A 55 6.05 -2.43 5.62
C ALA A 55 6.81 -1.09 5.41
N THR A 56 8.03 -0.97 5.94
CA THR A 56 8.79 0.29 5.90
C THR A 56 9.15 0.76 4.49
N TYR A 57 9.16 -0.14 3.51
CA TYR A 57 9.40 0.19 2.09
C TYR A 57 8.39 1.21 1.52
N LEU A 58 7.20 1.32 2.11
CA LEU A 58 6.17 2.27 1.67
C LEU A 58 6.58 3.73 1.88
N PHE A 59 7.47 4.01 2.84
CA PHE A 59 8.03 5.34 3.01
C PHE A 59 8.96 5.72 1.85
N ASP A 60 9.78 4.78 1.36
CA ASP A 60 10.61 4.99 0.17
C ASP A 60 9.71 5.24 -1.06
N CYS A 61 8.65 4.45 -1.23
CA CYS A 61 7.67 4.67 -2.30
C CYS A 61 7.00 6.06 -2.23
N PHE A 62 6.72 6.55 -1.02
CA PHE A 62 6.16 7.89 -0.82
C PHE A 62 7.16 8.99 -1.21
N VAL A 63 8.43 8.87 -0.82
CA VAL A 63 9.49 9.82 -1.19
C VAL A 63 9.72 9.83 -2.70
N ASP A 64 9.73 8.66 -3.34
CA ASP A 64 9.86 8.54 -4.79
C ASP A 64 8.66 9.18 -5.51
N MET A 65 7.45 9.00 -5.00
CA MET A 65 6.24 9.63 -5.54
C MET A 65 6.29 11.16 -5.43
N MET A 66 6.76 11.71 -4.30
CA MET A 66 6.96 13.17 -4.16
C MET A 66 7.94 13.73 -5.20
N THR A 67 8.94 12.93 -5.59
CA THR A 67 9.96 13.34 -6.57
C THR A 67 9.44 13.21 -8.01
N THR A 68 8.70 12.15 -8.31
CA THR A 68 8.29 11.80 -9.68
C THR A 68 6.92 12.34 -10.08
N GLY A 69 6.08 12.68 -9.09
CA GLY A 69 4.67 13.02 -9.30
C GLY A 69 3.82 11.83 -9.77
N LYS A 70 4.32 10.59 -9.61
CA LYS A 70 3.64 9.37 -10.03
C LYS A 70 3.51 8.41 -8.87
N ALA A 71 2.31 7.88 -8.65
CA ALA A 71 2.09 6.88 -7.63
C ALA A 71 2.81 5.57 -8.00
N PRO A 72 3.33 4.82 -7.02
CA PRO A 72 3.84 3.47 -7.25
C PRO A 72 2.72 2.54 -7.74
N THR A 73 3.02 1.69 -8.71
CA THR A 73 2.12 0.60 -9.11
C THR A 73 2.12 -0.52 -8.06
N ALA A 74 1.10 -1.38 -8.08
CA ALA A 74 1.06 -2.57 -7.22
C ALA A 74 2.31 -3.44 -7.40
N GLU A 75 2.79 -3.59 -8.63
CA GLU A 75 3.99 -4.36 -8.94
C GLU A 75 5.27 -3.73 -8.35
N GLN A 76 5.41 -2.40 -8.44
CA GLN A 76 6.54 -1.68 -7.84
C GLN A 76 6.54 -1.82 -6.31
N MET A 77 5.37 -1.73 -5.66
CA MET A 77 5.25 -1.98 -4.22
C MET A 77 5.66 -3.41 -3.87
N HIS A 78 5.19 -4.41 -4.62
CA HIS A 78 5.56 -5.81 -4.39
C HIS A 78 7.07 -6.05 -4.53
N GLN A 79 7.71 -5.46 -5.56
CA GLN A 79 9.15 -5.54 -5.75
C GLN A 79 9.92 -4.86 -4.60
N ALA A 80 9.45 -3.70 -4.13
CA ALA A 80 10.05 -2.99 -3.00
C ALA A 80 9.95 -3.79 -1.70
N GLN A 81 8.80 -4.43 -1.44
CA GLN A 81 8.60 -5.32 -0.31
C GLN A 81 9.53 -6.54 -0.39
N ALA A 82 9.61 -7.21 -1.54
CA ALA A 82 10.48 -8.36 -1.75
C ALA A 82 11.96 -8.01 -1.54
N LYS A 83 12.38 -6.82 -2.01
CA LYS A 83 13.73 -6.29 -1.79
C LYS A 83 14.02 -6.05 -0.32
N LEU A 84 13.05 -5.56 0.46
CA LEU A 84 13.19 -5.39 1.91
C LEU A 84 13.36 -6.76 2.60
N ALA A 85 12.55 -7.76 2.23
CA ALA A 85 12.60 -9.10 2.80
C ALA A 85 13.90 -9.86 2.49
N GLY A 86 14.55 -9.57 1.35
CA GLY A 86 15.81 -10.18 0.92
C GLY A 86 17.09 -9.51 1.44
N ARG A 87 17.00 -8.52 2.34
CA ARG A 87 18.17 -7.79 2.91
C ARG A 87 18.83 -8.51 4.11
N LEU A 88 18.88 -9.84 4.11
CA LEU A 88 19.69 -10.65 5.05
C LEU A 88 20.97 -11.15 4.37
#